data_AF-S6UQ82-F1
#
_entry.id   AF-S6UQ82-F1
#
_cell.length_a   1.000
_cell.length_b   1.000
_cell.length_c   1.000
_cell.angle_alpha   90.00
_cell.angle_beta   90.00
_cell.angle_gamma   90.00
#
_symmetry.space_group_name_H-M   'P 1'
#
loop_
_entity.id
_entity.type
_entity.pdbx_description
1 polymer ?
#
loop_
_entity_poly.entity_id
_entity_poly.type
_entity_poly.pdbx_seq_one_letter_code
_entity_poly.pdbx_strand_id
1 'polypeptide(L)'
;MTANVHPAPQPFSKADYKTLSLAALGGALEIYDFIIFVFFALTLSQLFFPPDMPEWLRLLQSFGIFVTGYLARPLGGILMAHFADRLGRKKVFSLSILMMALPCLLIGIMPTYAQIGYWAPLVLLVLRILQGAAVGGEVPSAWVFV
;
A
#
# COMPACT_ATOMS: atom_id res chain seq x y z
N MET A 1 2.10 -16.70 -50.84
CA MET A 1 1.31 -16.40 -49.62
C MET A 1 1.67 -17.45 -48.57
N THR A 2 2.65 -17.16 -47.70
CA THR A 2 2.99 -18.03 -46.56
C THR A 2 2.13 -17.63 -45.37
N ALA A 3 1.21 -18.51 -44.98
CA ALA A 3 0.36 -18.30 -43.82
C ALA A 3 1.23 -18.31 -42.54
N ASN A 4 1.26 -17.20 -41.82
CA ASN A 4 1.81 -17.15 -40.47
C ASN A 4 0.94 -18.03 -39.56
N VAL A 5 1.42 -19.22 -39.22
CA VAL A 5 0.81 -20.06 -38.20
C VAL A 5 1.11 -19.43 -36.84
N HIS A 6 0.14 -18.73 -36.27
CA HIS A 6 0.24 -18.27 -34.88
C HIS A 6 0.25 -19.51 -33.96
N PRO A 7 1.27 -19.70 -33.11
CA PRO A 7 1.28 -20.81 -32.18
C PRO A 7 0.11 -20.69 -31.21
N ALA A 8 -0.55 -21.81 -30.90
CA ALA A 8 -1.64 -21.86 -29.93
C ALA A 8 -1.16 -21.38 -28.54
N PRO A 9 -1.98 -20.62 -27.78
CA PRO A 9 -1.60 -20.13 -26.47
C PRO A 9 -1.24 -21.29 -25.54
N GLN A 10 -0.05 -21.24 -24.95
CA GLN A 10 0.43 -22.23 -24.00
C GLN A 10 -0.45 -22.19 -22.73
N PRO A 11 -0.86 -23.35 -22.18
CA PRO A 11 -1.61 -23.37 -20.94
C PRO A 11 -0.76 -22.85 -19.77
N PHE A 12 -1.34 -22.00 -18.93
CA PHE A 12 -0.67 -21.41 -17.76
C PHE A 12 -0.11 -22.48 -16.83
N SER A 13 1.15 -22.30 -16.41
CA SER A 13 1.79 -23.15 -15.42
C SER A 13 1.23 -22.87 -14.02
N LYS A 14 1.36 -23.83 -13.09
CA LYS A 14 1.01 -23.63 -11.67
C LYS A 14 1.71 -22.41 -11.05
N ALA A 15 2.91 -22.08 -11.54
CA ALA A 15 3.67 -20.91 -11.12
C ALA A 15 3.02 -19.58 -11.58
N ASP A 16 2.40 -19.56 -12.76
CA ASP A 16 1.74 -18.39 -13.32
C ASP A 16 0.44 -18.11 -12.55
N TYR A 17 -0.34 -19.15 -12.27
CA TYR A 17 -1.52 -19.06 -11.39
C TYR A 17 -1.18 -18.53 -10.00
N LYS A 18 -0.08 -19.02 -9.40
CA LYS A 18 0.38 -18.54 -8.10
C LYS A 18 0.75 -17.06 -8.15
N THR A 19 1.47 -16.64 -9.20
CA THR A 19 1.89 -15.23 -9.38
C THR A 19 0.67 -14.33 -9.57
N LEU A 20 -0.28 -14.74 -10.41
CA LEU A 20 -1.53 -14.04 -10.63
C LEU A 20 -2.36 -13.92 -9.36
N SER A 21 -2.50 -15.00 -8.58
CA SER A 21 -3.23 -14.97 -7.31
C SER A 21 -2.62 -14.00 -6.32
N LEU A 22 -1.28 -13.93 -6.26
CA LEU A 22 -0.60 -13.03 -5.35
C LEU A 22 -0.76 -11.58 -5.81
N ALA A 23 -0.70 -11.31 -7.12
CA ALA A 23 -0.94 -9.97 -7.68
C ALA A 23 -2.37 -9.49 -7.41
N ALA A 24 -3.36 -10.37 -7.60
CA ALA A 24 -4.76 -10.07 -7.29
C ALA A 24 -4.98 -9.79 -5.79
N LEU A 25 -4.34 -10.57 -4.91
CA LEU A 25 -4.41 -10.35 -3.46
C LEU A 25 -3.78 -9.03 -3.05
N GLY A 26 -2.64 -8.64 -3.64
CA GLY A 26 -2.01 -7.34 -3.40
C GLY A 26 -2.96 -6.18 -3.72
N GLY A 27 -3.51 -6.17 -4.94
CA GLY A 27 -4.46 -5.13 -5.35
C GLY A 27 -5.76 -5.13 -4.52
N ALA A 28 -6.27 -6.30 -4.13
CA ALA A 28 -7.44 -6.37 -3.25
C ALA A 28 -7.15 -5.80 -1.85
N LEU A 29 -5.99 -6.12 -1.27
CA LEU A 29 -5.57 -5.58 0.01
C LEU A 29 -5.35 -4.06 -0.03
N GLU A 30 -4.88 -3.52 -1.15
CA GLU A 30 -4.71 -2.08 -1.35
C GLU A 30 -6.07 -1.35 -1.29
N ILE A 31 -7.05 -1.84 -2.07
CA ILE A 31 -8.40 -1.29 -2.09
C ILE A 31 -9.07 -1.44 -0.72
N TYR A 32 -8.85 -2.58 -0.05
CA TYR A 32 -9.37 -2.81 1.29
C TYR A 32 -8.81 -1.80 2.30
N ASP A 33 -7.49 -1.56 2.32
CA ASP A 33 -6.88 -0.58 3.22
C ASP A 33 -7.38 0.85 2.95
N PHE A 34 -7.57 1.21 1.68
CA PHE A 34 -8.13 2.52 1.32
C PHE A 34 -9.52 2.72 1.93
N ILE A 35 -10.41 1.74 1.72
CA ILE A 35 -11.78 1.79 2.19
C ILE A 35 -11.83 1.82 3.72
N ILE A 36 -11.08 0.93 4.37
CA ILE A 36 -11.12 0.82 5.84
C ILE A 36 -10.59 2.10 6.49
N PHE A 37 -9.55 2.73 5.94
CA PHE A 37 -9.05 3.98 6.50
C PHE A 37 -10.10 5.09 6.41
N VAL A 38 -10.75 5.27 5.25
CA VAL A 38 -11.79 6.30 5.08
C VAL A 38 -12.98 6.02 6.01
N PHE A 39 -13.38 4.75 6.14
CA PHE A 39 -14.46 4.34 7.01
C PHE A 39 -14.17 4.64 8.49
N PHE A 40 -12.93 4.41 8.93
CA PHE A 40 -12.48 4.70 10.29
C PHE A 40 -11.90 6.10 10.48
N ALA A 41 -11.94 6.99 9.48
CA ALA A 41 -11.29 8.29 9.54
C ALA A 41 -11.74 9.10 10.77
N LEU A 42 -13.04 9.06 11.09
CA LEU A 42 -13.57 9.72 12.29
C LEU A 42 -12.98 9.10 13.57
N THR A 43 -12.97 7.79 13.69
CA THR A 43 -12.40 7.07 14.85
C THR A 43 -10.90 7.35 15.00
N LEU A 44 -10.14 7.30 13.91
CA LEU A 44 -8.71 7.63 13.90
C LEU A 44 -8.47 9.07 14.33
N SER A 45 -9.33 10.00 13.87
CA SER A 45 -9.24 11.42 14.25
C SER A 45 -9.46 11.66 15.74
N GLN A 46 -10.28 10.83 16.39
CA GLN A 46 -10.55 10.93 17.83
C GLN A 46 -9.47 10.25 18.68
N LEU A 47 -8.84 9.20 18.15
CA LEU A 47 -7.91 8.35 18.90
C LEU A 47 -6.46 8.82 18.82
N PHE A 48 -6.06 9.39 17.67
CA PHE A 48 -4.66 9.75 17.39
C PHE A 48 -4.38 11.25 17.41
N PHE A 49 -5.40 12.09 17.57
CA PHE A 49 -5.20 13.54 17.65
C PHE A 49 -5.69 14.11 18.98
N PRO A 50 -5.16 15.29 19.39
CA PRO A 50 -5.57 15.93 20.63
C PRO A 50 -7.09 16.10 20.75
N PRO A 51 -7.67 15.92 21.96
CA PRO A 51 -9.10 16.14 22.18
C PRO A 51 -9.49 17.63 22.14
N ASP A 52 -8.54 18.52 22.43
CA ASP A 52 -8.76 19.96 22.59
C ASP A 52 -8.94 20.69 21.24
N MET A 53 -8.64 20.03 20.13
CA MET A 53 -8.81 20.58 18.79
C MET A 53 -10.24 20.39 18.27
N PRO A 54 -10.75 21.37 17.50
CA PRO A 54 -12.08 21.26 16.92
C PRO A 54 -12.16 20.05 15.98
N GLU A 55 -13.31 19.39 15.98
CA GLU A 55 -13.53 18.11 15.28
C GLU A 55 -13.17 18.18 13.79
N TRP A 56 -13.59 19.25 13.12
CA TRP A 56 -13.32 19.45 11.69
C TRP A 56 -11.82 19.47 11.38
N LEU A 57 -10.99 20.00 12.29
CA LEU A 57 -9.55 20.08 12.11
C LEU A 57 -8.89 18.70 12.29
N ARG A 58 -9.40 17.86 13.20
CA ARG A 58 -8.89 16.49 13.37
C ARG A 58 -9.19 15.61 12.17
N LEU A 59 -10.42 15.74 11.67
CA LEU A 59 -10.85 15.04 10.48
C LEU A 59 -10.01 15.47 9.27
N LEU A 60 -9.81 16.79 9.11
CA LEU A 60 -8.96 17.36 8.06
C LEU A 60 -7.53 16.83 8.15
N GLN A 61 -6.93 16.77 9.34
CA GLN A 61 -5.58 16.22 9.52
C GLN A 61 -5.52 14.72 9.24
N SER A 62 -6.54 13.95 9.63
CA SER A 62 -6.63 12.51 9.33
C SER A 62 -6.69 12.26 7.82
N PHE A 63 -7.51 13.02 7.09
CA PHE A 63 -7.52 13.01 5.64
C PHE A 63 -6.22 13.56 5.03
N GLY A 64 -5.57 14.51 5.69
CA GLY A 64 -4.24 14.99 5.30
C GLY A 64 -3.19 13.90 5.34
N ILE A 65 -3.16 13.09 6.41
CA ILE A 65 -2.30 11.91 6.51
C ILE A 65 -2.60 10.91 5.40
N PHE A 66 -3.88 10.67 5.12
CA PHE A 66 -4.31 9.78 4.05
C PHE A 66 -3.83 10.20 2.67
N VAL A 67 -4.05 11.47 2.32
CA VAL A 67 -3.60 12.05 1.04
C VAL A 67 -2.08 12.02 0.96
N THR A 68 -1.38 12.28 2.06
CA THR A 68 0.09 12.24 2.10
C THR A 68 0.62 10.83 1.84
N GLY A 69 0.00 9.81 2.42
CA GLY A 69 0.31 8.41 2.11
C GLY A 69 0.08 8.09 0.63
N TYR A 70 -0.98 8.63 0.02
CA TYR A 70 -1.23 8.49 -1.42
C TYR A 70 -0.16 9.18 -2.27
N LEU A 71 0.27 10.38 -1.89
CA LEU A 71 1.35 11.11 -2.57
C LEU A 71 2.71 10.43 -2.43
N ALA A 72 2.89 9.52 -1.46
CA ALA A 72 4.08 8.70 -1.35
C ALA A 72 4.16 7.59 -2.42
N ARG A 73 3.04 7.25 -3.09
CA ARG A 73 2.99 6.17 -4.09
C ARG A 73 3.93 6.40 -5.28
N PRO A 74 3.94 7.56 -5.97
CA PRO A 74 4.88 7.79 -7.07
C PRO A 74 6.35 7.65 -6.64
N LEU A 75 6.69 8.18 -5.46
CA LEU A 75 8.03 8.07 -4.88
C LEU A 75 8.41 6.61 -4.60
N GLY A 76 7.50 5.85 -3.99
CA GLY A 76 7.67 4.43 -3.75
C GLY A 76 7.82 3.62 -5.04
N GLY A 77 7.08 3.97 -6.08
CA GLY A 77 7.18 3.35 -7.40
C GLY A 77 8.54 3.52 -8.05
N ILE A 78 9.12 4.72 -7.98
CA ILE A 78 10.47 5.00 -8.49
C ILE A 78 11.51 4.17 -7.72
N LEU A 79 11.42 4.15 -6.38
CA LEU A 79 12.36 3.39 -5.53
C LEU A 79 12.24 1.89 -5.79
N MET A 80 11.03 1.34 -5.78
CA MET A 80 10.80 -0.09 -5.98
C MET A 80 11.13 -0.53 -7.40
N ALA A 81 10.92 0.31 -8.42
CA ALA A 81 11.39 0.03 -9.78
C ALA A 81 12.92 -0.11 -9.83
N HIS A 82 13.65 0.80 -9.18
CA HIS A 82 15.11 0.71 -9.09
C HIS A 82 15.57 -0.59 -8.40
N PHE A 83 14.92 -0.96 -7.29
CA PHE A 83 15.21 -2.23 -6.62
C PHE A 83 14.80 -3.45 -7.46
N ALA A 84 13.75 -3.36 -8.27
CA ALA A 84 13.27 -4.45 -9.12
C ALA A 84 14.27 -4.75 -10.23
N ASP A 85 14.88 -3.72 -10.81
CA ASP A 85 15.92 -3.85 -11.84
C ASP A 85 17.20 -4.51 -11.30
N ARG A 86 17.52 -4.33 -10.01
CA ARG A 86 18.74 -4.91 -9.38
C ARG A 86 18.54 -6.26 -8.71
N LEU A 87 17.43 -6.46 -7.98
CA LEU A 87 17.21 -7.65 -7.13
C LEU A 87 16.32 -8.70 -7.79
N GLY A 88 15.68 -8.34 -8.90
CA GLY A 88 14.74 -9.19 -9.61
C GLY A 88 13.30 -8.95 -9.15
N ARG A 89 12.42 -8.82 -10.13
CA ARG A 89 11.00 -8.45 -9.97
C ARG A 89 10.20 -9.33 -8.99
N LYS A 90 10.46 -10.65 -8.92
CA LYS A 90 9.76 -11.57 -7.99
C LYS A 90 10.02 -11.23 -6.52
N LYS A 91 11.22 -10.79 -6.16
CA LYS A 91 11.58 -10.46 -4.78
C LYS A 91 10.98 -9.14 -4.34
N VAL A 92 10.99 -8.15 -5.23
CA VAL A 92 10.39 -6.82 -4.96
C VAL A 92 8.88 -6.93 -4.80
N PHE A 93 8.22 -7.78 -5.59
CA PHE A 93 6.80 -8.04 -5.43
C PHE A 93 6.45 -8.61 -4.04
N SER A 94 7.21 -9.59 -3.54
CA SER A 94 7.01 -10.11 -2.19
C SER A 94 7.35 -9.09 -1.09
N LEU A 95 8.32 -8.20 -1.33
CA LEU A 95 8.70 -7.12 -0.43
C LEU A 95 7.59 -6.06 -0.34
N SER A 96 6.94 -5.70 -1.46
CA SER A 96 5.80 -4.78 -1.48
C SER A 96 4.65 -5.27 -0.61
N ILE A 97 4.25 -6.55 -0.74
CA ILE A 97 3.19 -7.13 0.09
C ILE A 97 3.55 -7.04 1.58
N LEU A 98 4.80 -7.37 1.93
CA LEU A 98 5.27 -7.30 3.32
C LEU A 98 5.27 -5.86 3.85
N MET A 99 5.77 -4.92 3.04
CA MET A 99 5.77 -3.49 3.36
C MET A 99 4.39 -2.86 3.38
N MET A 100 3.35 -3.54 2.87
CA MET A 100 1.96 -3.10 3.02
C MET A 100 1.30 -3.70 4.27
N ALA A 101 1.49 -5.01 4.50
CA ALA A 101 0.88 -5.71 5.64
C ALA A 101 1.46 -5.26 6.99
N LEU A 102 2.78 -5.01 7.05
CA LEU A 102 3.46 -4.68 8.30
C LEU A 102 3.04 -3.32 8.87
N PRO A 103 2.98 -2.22 8.09
CA PRO A 103 2.43 -0.95 8.58
C PRO A 103 0.96 -1.05 8.97
N CYS A 104 0.15 -1.80 8.22
CA CYS A 104 -1.26 -1.99 8.56
C CYS A 104 -1.43 -2.66 9.93
N LEU A 105 -0.62 -3.69 10.22
CA LEU A 105 -0.60 -4.34 11.53
C LEU A 105 -0.13 -3.37 12.62
N LEU A 106 0.94 -2.62 12.37
CA LEU A 106 1.49 -1.65 13.32
C LEU A 106 0.48 -0.55 13.66
N ILE A 107 -0.28 -0.03 12.69
CA ILE A 107 -1.34 0.96 12.94
C ILE A 107 -2.41 0.38 13.87
N GLY A 108 -2.75 -0.90 13.73
CA GLY A 108 -3.74 -1.57 14.57
C GLY A 108 -3.31 -1.77 16.03
N ILE A 109 -2.01 -1.88 16.31
CA ILE A 109 -1.48 -2.10 17.66
C ILE A 109 -0.84 -0.86 18.29
N MET A 110 -0.73 0.25 17.57
CA MET A 110 0.01 1.40 18.07
C MET A 110 -0.73 2.10 19.22
N PRO A 111 0.02 2.65 20.20
CA PRO A 111 -0.56 3.40 21.30
C PRO A 111 -1.23 4.70 20.82
N THR A 112 -2.26 5.11 21.55
CA THR A 112 -3.12 6.25 21.18
C THR A 112 -2.52 7.59 21.63
N TYR A 113 -3.14 8.70 21.22
CA TYR A 113 -2.72 10.04 21.68
C TYR A 113 -2.71 10.15 23.21
N ALA A 114 -3.63 9.47 23.89
CA ALA A 114 -3.69 9.46 25.35
C ALA A 114 -2.44 8.84 26.02
N GLN A 115 -1.70 7.98 25.30
CA GLN A 115 -0.53 7.27 25.83
C GLN A 115 0.79 7.92 25.41
N ILE A 116 0.90 8.38 24.16
CA ILE A 116 2.18 8.88 23.58
C ILE A 116 2.10 10.31 23.02
N GLY A 117 0.95 10.98 23.15
CA GLY A 117 0.76 12.37 22.71
C GLY A 117 0.98 12.56 21.22
N TYR A 118 1.63 13.66 20.83
CA TYR A 118 1.89 14.03 19.43
C TYR A 118 2.76 13.04 18.65
N TRP A 119 3.38 12.06 19.31
CA TRP A 119 4.04 10.96 18.60
C TRP A 119 3.05 10.03 17.90
N ALA A 120 1.82 9.89 18.39
CA ALA A 120 0.81 9.02 17.79
C ALA A 120 0.48 9.40 16.33
N PRO A 121 0.13 10.67 16.01
CA PRO A 121 -0.15 11.08 14.64
C PRO A 121 1.11 11.11 13.76
N LEU A 122 2.29 11.34 14.33
CA LEU A 122 3.56 11.27 13.58
C LEU A 122 3.89 9.84 13.16
N VAL A 123 3.76 8.87 14.06
CA VAL A 123 3.95 7.45 13.75
C VAL A 123 2.89 7.00 12.75
N LEU A 124 1.63 7.39 12.92
CA LEU A 124 0.56 7.14 11.95
C LEU A 124 0.94 7.62 10.55
N LEU A 125 1.46 8.85 10.44
CA LEU A 125 1.89 9.45 9.19
C LEU A 125 3.04 8.65 8.55
N VAL A 126 4.08 8.30 9.32
CA VAL A 126 5.22 7.54 8.81
C VAL A 126 4.78 6.16 8.32
N LEU A 127 3.95 5.45 9.09
CA LEU A 127 3.41 4.15 8.69
C LEU A 127 2.58 4.26 7.41
N ARG A 128 1.78 5.33 7.27
CA ARG A 128 0.98 5.59 6.06
C ARG A 128 1.83 5.91 4.84
N ILE A 129 2.91 6.67 4.99
CA ILE A 129 3.87 6.94 3.92
C ILE A 129 4.57 5.64 3.50
N LEU A 130 5.00 4.82 4.46
CA LEU A 130 5.67 3.55 4.19
C LEU A 130 4.75 2.60 3.42
N GLN A 131 3.49 2.52 3.83
CA GLN A 131 2.45 1.73 3.18
C GLN A 131 2.15 2.23 1.77
N GLY A 132 2.00 3.56 1.59
CA GLY A 132 1.81 4.16 0.26
C GLY A 132 3.01 3.95 -0.66
N ALA A 133 4.23 4.00 -0.14
CA ALA A 133 5.43 3.73 -0.92
C ALA A 133 5.52 2.25 -1.37
N ALA A 134 5.09 1.31 -0.54
CA ALA A 134 5.06 -0.12 -0.88
C ALA A 134 4.17 -0.40 -2.10
N VAL A 135 3.01 0.26 -2.15
CA VAL A 135 2.00 0.17 -3.21
C VAL A 135 2.52 0.75 -4.53
N GLY A 136 3.27 1.85 -4.47
CA GLY A 136 3.84 2.47 -5.66
C GLY A 136 4.64 1.52 -6.56
N GLY A 137 5.31 0.53 -5.97
CA GLY A 137 6.11 -0.45 -6.69
C GLY A 137 5.34 -1.63 -7.29
N GLU A 138 4.15 -1.93 -6.77
CA GLU A 138 3.41 -3.14 -7.12
C GLU A 138 2.61 -2.97 -8.41
N VAL A 139 2.01 -1.79 -8.61
CA VAL A 139 1.16 -1.48 -9.77
C VAL A 139 1.95 -1.51 -11.08
N PRO A 140 3.11 -0.85 -11.23
CA PRO A 140 3.87 -0.93 -12.49
C PRO A 140 4.41 -2.34 -12.75
N SER A 141 4.79 -3.06 -11.70
CA SER A 141 5.36 -4.41 -11.81
C SER A 141 4.31 -5.42 -12.27
N ALA A 142 3.11 -5.39 -11.70
CA ALA A 142 2.02 -6.32 -12.02
C ALA A 142 1.52 -6.17 -13.47
N TRP A 143 1.45 -4.95 -13.99
CA TRP A 143 0.95 -4.68 -15.34
C TRP A 143 1.93 -5.06 -16.46
N VAL A 144 3.22 -5.16 -16.15
CA VAL A 144 4.25 -5.63 -17.11
C VAL A 144 4.39 -7.16 -17.10
N PHE A 145 3.80 -7.84 -16.12
CA PHE A 145 3.79 -9.30 -16.02
C PHE A 145 2.59 -9.99 -16.69
N VAL A 146 1.54 -9.23 -17.02
CA VAL A 146 0.44 -9.65 -17.90
C VAL A 146 0.75 -9.20 -19.32
#